data_AF-A0A1Y1V1V9-F1
#
_entry.id   AF-A0A1Y1V1V9-F1
#
_cell.length_a   1.000
_cell.length_b   1.000
_cell.length_c   1.000
_cell.angle_alpha   90.00
_cell.angle_beta   90.00
_cell.angle_gamma   90.00
#
_symmetry.space_group_name_H-M   'P 1'
#
loop_
_entity.id
_entity.type
_entity.pdbx_description
1 polymer ?
#
loop_
_entity_poly.entity_id
_entity_poly.type
_entity_poly.pdbx_seq_one_letter_code
_entity_poly.pdbx_strand_id
1 'polypeptide(L)'
;MKDLSFILVAFSIFLFGNVLADDCSTLNSAISLFGDDLKKKFSGSNCCTYSGITCDGSGHVTEIKFDNVSTYFNDNVPEAFDKLSNLQYLTSLTLTNFRTHSLPPNIGNIKSLKTLILNENFYSCSIPDEFGKLTNLEHLEMKNNFLNGKIPDSFKNLVNLKYL
;
A
#
# COMPACT_ATOMS: atom_id res chain seq x y z
N MET A 1 33.15 -33.65 22.92
CA MET A 1 32.70 -32.28 23.26
C MET A 1 32.62 -31.51 21.96
N LYS A 2 31.41 -31.34 21.45
CA LYS A 2 31.14 -30.62 20.20
C LYS A 2 30.96 -29.16 20.57
N ASP A 3 31.74 -28.31 19.92
CA ASP A 3 31.82 -26.87 20.12
C ASP A 3 30.43 -26.20 20.15
N LEU A 4 30.06 -25.64 21.31
CA LEU A 4 28.85 -24.80 21.47
C LEU A 4 29.03 -23.40 20.84
N SER A 5 30.23 -23.08 20.35
CA SER A 5 30.59 -21.79 19.75
C SER A 5 29.89 -21.52 18.41
N PHE A 6 29.44 -22.56 17.68
CA PHE A 6 28.68 -22.40 16.43
C PHE A 6 27.20 -22.05 16.64
N ILE A 7 26.63 -22.33 17.82
CA ILE A 7 25.20 -22.07 18.08
C ILE A 7 24.95 -20.58 18.36
N LEU A 8 25.95 -19.85 18.88
CA LEU A 8 25.83 -18.40 19.11
C LEU A 8 25.92 -17.57 17.82
N VAL A 9 26.60 -18.05 16.77
CA VAL A 9 26.64 -17.36 15.47
C VAL A 9 25.34 -17.60 14.68
N ALA A 10 24.65 -18.71 14.90
CA ALA A 10 23.34 -18.95 14.31
C ALA A 10 22.23 -18.11 14.97
N PHE A 11 22.40 -17.70 16.24
CA PHE A 11 21.42 -16.86 16.95
C PHE A 11 21.53 -15.36 16.63
N SER A 12 22.67 -14.88 16.12
CA SER A 12 22.79 -13.53 15.58
C SER A 12 22.25 -13.38 14.16
N ILE A 13 21.98 -14.50 13.45
CA ILE A 13 21.34 -14.48 12.12
C ILE A 13 19.79 -14.45 12.24
N PHE A 14 19.23 -14.76 13.40
CA PHE A 14 17.80 -14.60 13.68
C PHE A 14 17.42 -13.28 14.37
N LEU A 15 18.36 -12.33 14.48
CA LEU A 15 18.11 -10.97 15.01
C LEU A 15 18.12 -9.86 13.96
N PHE A 16 18.36 -10.18 12.68
CA PHE A 16 18.08 -9.26 11.58
C PHE A 16 16.75 -9.66 10.94
N GLY A 17 15.66 -9.29 11.61
CA GLY A 17 14.37 -9.20 10.94
C GLY A 17 14.54 -8.33 9.71
N ASN A 18 14.34 -8.94 8.54
CA ASN A 18 14.41 -8.34 7.21
C ASN A 18 15.77 -7.70 6.89
N VAL A 19 16.45 -8.23 5.86
CA VAL A 19 17.21 -7.36 4.96
C VAL A 19 16.27 -6.19 4.68
N LEU A 20 16.62 -4.96 5.10
CA LEU A 20 15.80 -3.78 4.83
C LEU A 20 15.66 -3.72 3.31
N ALA A 21 14.55 -4.25 2.80
CA ALA A 21 14.19 -4.05 1.42
C ALA A 21 14.05 -2.54 1.30
N ASP A 22 14.92 -1.92 0.50
CA ASP A 22 14.79 -0.49 0.29
C ASP A 22 13.38 -0.22 -0.26
N ASP A 23 12.75 0.84 0.23
CA ASP A 23 11.36 1.17 -0.11
C ASP A 23 11.17 1.28 -1.63
N CYS A 24 12.22 1.66 -2.36
CA CYS A 24 12.19 1.76 -3.81
C CYS A 24 12.08 0.40 -4.50
N SER A 25 12.76 -0.63 -4.03
CA SER A 25 12.67 -2.01 -4.53
C SER A 25 11.27 -2.57 -4.29
N THR A 26 10.73 -2.35 -3.09
CA THR A 26 9.36 -2.71 -2.72
C THR A 26 8.34 -2.00 -3.62
N LEU A 27 8.48 -0.68 -3.76
CA LEU A 27 7.59 0.14 -4.57
C LEU A 27 7.67 -0.21 -6.06
N ASN A 28 8.87 -0.38 -6.62
CA ASN A 28 9.07 -0.76 -8.02
C ASN A 28 8.46 -2.16 -8.32
N SER A 29 8.53 -3.08 -7.36
CA SER A 29 7.89 -4.39 -7.46
C SER A 29 6.36 -4.26 -7.47
N ALA A 30 5.79 -3.42 -6.61
CA ALA A 30 4.35 -3.15 -6.59
C ALA A 30 3.87 -2.48 -7.89
N ILE A 31 4.59 -1.45 -8.36
CA ILE A 31 4.33 -0.72 -9.61
C ILE A 31 4.29 -1.67 -10.80
N SER A 32 5.20 -2.63 -10.86
CA SER A 32 5.24 -3.64 -11.94
C SER A 32 4.00 -4.55 -11.97
N LEU A 33 3.31 -4.71 -10.84
CA LEU A 33 2.08 -5.51 -10.74
C LEU A 33 0.82 -4.72 -11.10
N PHE A 34 0.82 -3.39 -10.96
CA PHE A 34 -0.30 -2.54 -11.38
C PHE A 34 -0.41 -2.38 -12.90
N GLY A 35 0.67 -2.63 -13.65
CA GLY A 35 0.69 -2.73 -15.11
C GLY A 35 1.84 -2.00 -15.79
N ASP A 36 2.01 -2.25 -17.09
CA ASP A 36 3.18 -1.79 -17.86
C ASP A 36 3.27 -0.26 -18.01
N ASP A 37 2.13 0.45 -18.04
CA ASP A 37 2.13 1.91 -18.19
C ASP A 37 2.68 2.61 -16.95
N LEU A 38 2.33 2.10 -15.76
CA LEU A 38 2.92 2.54 -14.50
C LEU A 38 4.41 2.21 -14.47
N LYS A 39 4.81 1.00 -14.88
CA LYS A 39 6.23 0.61 -14.95
C LYS A 39 7.06 1.52 -15.86
N LYS A 40 6.50 2.03 -16.97
CA LYS A 40 7.18 3.00 -17.85
C LYS A 40 7.32 4.37 -17.18
N LYS A 41 6.26 4.84 -16.51
CA LYS A 41 6.20 6.16 -15.85
C LYS A 41 7.14 6.23 -14.64
N PHE A 42 7.29 5.11 -13.93
CA PHE A 42 8.06 5.00 -12.70
C PHE A 42 9.26 4.07 -12.94
N SER A 43 10.35 4.63 -13.46
CA SER A 43 11.57 3.89 -13.76
C SER A 43 12.82 4.58 -13.21
N GLY A 44 13.74 3.80 -12.63
CA GLY A 44 14.96 4.30 -12.01
C GLY A 44 15.29 3.59 -10.69
N SER A 45 16.42 3.97 -10.11
CA SER A 45 16.86 3.44 -8.81
C SER A 45 16.39 4.29 -7.62
N ASN A 46 16.11 5.58 -7.82
CA ASN A 46 15.66 6.48 -6.76
C ASN A 46 14.17 6.82 -6.93
N CYS A 47 13.32 6.05 -6.25
CA CYS A 47 11.88 6.23 -6.28
C CYS A 47 11.39 7.56 -5.68
N CYS A 48 12.19 8.21 -4.82
CA CYS A 48 11.84 9.51 -4.25
C CYS A 48 11.88 10.66 -5.29
N THR A 49 12.40 10.38 -6.50
CA THR A 49 12.36 11.33 -7.63
C THR A 49 11.13 11.15 -8.51
N TYR A 50 10.34 10.11 -8.26
CA TYR A 50 9.17 9.82 -9.06
C TYR A 50 8.05 10.84 -8.80
N SER A 51 7.41 11.31 -9.86
CA SER A 51 6.24 12.19 -9.72
C SER A 51 5.12 11.49 -8.96
N GLY A 52 4.68 12.09 -7.85
CA GLY A 52 3.66 11.53 -6.96
C GLY A 52 4.19 10.67 -5.82
N ILE A 53 5.50 10.49 -5.68
CA ILE A 53 6.12 9.82 -4.52
C ILE A 53 6.78 10.86 -3.63
N THR A 54 6.50 10.82 -2.33
CA THR A 54 7.18 11.64 -1.32
C THR A 54 7.95 10.74 -0.37
N CYS A 55 9.19 11.11 -0.07
CA CYS A 55 10.01 10.43 0.93
C CYS A 55 10.35 11.34 2.12
N ASP A 56 10.62 10.75 3.27
CA ASP A 56 11.17 11.46 4.44
C ASP A 56 12.67 11.78 4.27
N GLY A 57 13.27 12.42 5.28
CA GLY A 57 14.71 12.76 5.27
C GLY A 57 15.66 11.57 5.33
N SER A 58 15.15 10.36 5.57
CA SER A 58 15.89 9.09 5.55
C SER A 58 15.66 8.29 4.26
N GLY A 59 14.82 8.80 3.35
CA GLY A 59 14.52 8.16 2.07
C GLY A 59 13.39 7.13 2.13
N HIS A 60 12.62 7.06 3.22
CA HIS A 60 11.46 6.17 3.30
C HIS A 60 10.26 6.78 2.56
N VAL A 61 9.53 5.95 1.83
CA VAL A 61 8.32 6.36 1.09
C VAL A 61 7.19 6.61 2.10
N THR A 62 6.72 7.86 2.14
CA THR A 62 5.68 8.32 3.08
C THR A 62 4.35 8.60 2.41
N GLU A 63 4.37 8.95 1.12
CA GLU A 63 3.19 9.23 0.33
C GLU A 63 3.31 8.66 -1.08
N ILE A 64 2.22 8.05 -1.54
CA ILE A 64 2.07 7.56 -2.91
C ILE A 64 0.81 8.19 -3.51
N LYS A 65 0.97 8.88 -4.63
CA LYS A 65 -0.11 9.41 -5.47
C LYS A 65 -0.03 8.80 -6.85
N PHE A 66 -0.88 7.82 -7.12
CA PHE A 66 -1.07 7.27 -8.45
C PHE A 66 -2.32 7.88 -9.09
N ASP A 67 -2.09 8.69 -10.12
CA ASP A 67 -3.13 9.26 -10.94
C ASP A 67 -3.00 8.82 -12.40
N ASN A 68 -4.17 8.69 -13.03
CA ASN A 68 -4.37 8.40 -14.44
C ASN A 68 -3.70 7.08 -14.87
N VAL A 69 -3.93 6.05 -14.06
CA VAL A 69 -3.45 4.70 -14.32
C VAL A 69 -4.48 4.02 -15.21
N SER A 70 -4.31 4.23 -16.52
CA SER A 70 -5.14 3.63 -17.56
C SER A 70 -4.79 2.16 -17.80
N THR A 71 -4.58 1.36 -16.77
CA THR A 71 -4.29 -0.05 -16.97
C THR A 71 -5.58 -0.85 -16.84
N TYR A 72 -5.79 -1.77 -17.80
CA TYR A 72 -6.52 -2.98 -17.51
C TYR A 72 -5.69 -3.69 -16.45
N PHE A 73 -6.12 -3.60 -15.20
CA PHE A 73 -5.44 -4.25 -14.11
C PHE A 73 -5.31 -5.74 -14.42
N ASN A 74 -4.07 -6.24 -14.39
CA ASN A 74 -3.83 -7.67 -14.42
C ASN A 74 -4.46 -8.28 -13.14
N ASP A 75 -4.72 -9.59 -13.13
CA ASP A 75 -5.28 -10.31 -11.97
C ASP A 75 -4.41 -10.20 -10.68
N ASN A 76 -3.25 -9.55 -10.76
CA ASN A 76 -2.25 -9.43 -9.70
C ASN A 76 -2.37 -8.15 -8.85
N VAL A 77 -3.44 -7.35 -8.99
CA VAL A 77 -3.64 -6.15 -8.16
C VAL A 77 -3.61 -6.44 -6.66
N PRO A 78 -4.25 -7.51 -6.13
CA PRO A 78 -4.14 -7.84 -4.71
C PRO A 78 -2.68 -7.99 -4.24
N GLU A 79 -1.83 -8.65 -5.05
CA GLU A 79 -0.41 -8.81 -4.75
C GLU A 79 0.33 -7.47 -4.72
N ALA A 80 -0.02 -6.53 -5.60
CA ALA A 80 0.56 -5.18 -5.59
C ALA A 80 0.33 -4.49 -4.24
N PHE A 81 -0.88 -4.58 -3.69
CA PHE A 81 -1.20 -4.03 -2.38
C PHE A 81 -0.49 -4.78 -1.23
N ASP A 82 -0.29 -6.09 -1.36
CA ASP A 82 0.54 -6.83 -0.40
C ASP A 82 1.99 -6.35 -0.42
N LYS A 83 2.56 -6.03 -1.58
CA LYS A 83 3.89 -5.40 -1.66
C LYS A 83 3.90 -4.05 -0.95
N LEU A 84 2.93 -3.18 -1.24
CA LEU A 84 2.81 -1.85 -0.60
C LEU A 84 2.66 -1.94 0.92
N SER A 85 2.07 -3.02 1.46
CA SER A 85 1.95 -3.23 2.90
C SER A 85 3.29 -3.39 3.64
N ASN A 86 4.39 -3.62 2.91
CA ASN A 86 5.73 -3.67 3.48
C ASN A 86 6.39 -2.29 3.62
N LEU A 87 5.80 -1.23 3.05
CA LEU A 87 6.28 0.15 3.22
C LEU A 87 5.85 0.69 4.59
N GLN A 88 6.73 0.54 5.58
CA GLN A 88 6.41 0.80 6.99
C GLN A 88 6.04 2.26 7.29
N TYR A 89 6.55 3.19 6.47
CA TYR A 89 6.38 4.63 6.65
C TYR A 89 5.30 5.23 5.74
N LEU A 90 4.61 4.40 4.94
CA LEU A 90 3.56 4.86 4.03
C LEU A 90 2.33 5.32 4.82
N THR A 91 2.12 6.63 4.90
CA THR A 91 1.02 7.24 5.67
C THR A 91 -0.09 7.81 4.80
N SER A 92 0.19 8.08 3.52
CA SER A 92 -0.78 8.64 2.57
C SER A 92 -0.78 7.85 1.28
N LEU A 93 -1.95 7.34 0.89
CA LEU A 93 -2.16 6.66 -0.39
C LEU A 93 -3.31 7.33 -1.13
N THR A 94 -3.04 7.82 -2.32
CA THR A 94 -4.04 8.36 -3.24
C THR A 94 -4.03 7.57 -4.54
N LEU A 95 -5.19 7.01 -4.89
CA LEU A 95 -5.44 6.32 -6.16
C LEU A 95 -6.61 7.01 -6.84
N THR A 96 -6.35 7.68 -7.96
CA THR A 96 -7.38 8.34 -8.77
C THR A 96 -7.31 7.87 -10.21
N ASN A 97 -8.45 7.79 -10.88
CA ASN A 97 -8.55 7.29 -12.26
C ASN A 97 -7.99 5.86 -12.46
N PHE A 98 -7.94 5.06 -11.39
CA PHE A 98 -7.73 3.61 -11.38
C PHE A 98 -9.00 2.96 -11.96
N ARG A 99 -8.96 2.54 -13.23
CA ARG A 99 -10.11 1.92 -13.93
C ARG A 99 -10.40 0.47 -13.51
N THR A 100 -10.57 0.23 -12.22
CA THR A 100 -11.00 -1.06 -11.64
C THR A 100 -12.44 -0.98 -11.13
N HIS A 101 -13.15 -2.11 -11.20
CA HIS A 101 -14.50 -2.26 -10.67
C HIS A 101 -14.53 -2.73 -9.21
N SER A 102 -13.41 -3.23 -8.66
CA SER A 102 -13.32 -3.78 -7.32
C SER A 102 -12.31 -3.04 -6.44
N LEU A 103 -12.66 -2.93 -5.15
CA LEU A 103 -11.74 -2.51 -4.09
C LEU A 103 -10.95 -3.72 -3.61
N PRO A 104 -9.61 -3.69 -3.63
CA PRO A 104 -8.80 -4.79 -3.15
C PRO A 104 -8.82 -4.85 -1.61
N PRO A 105 -9.23 -5.98 -1.01
CA PRO A 105 -9.24 -6.15 0.46
C PRO A 105 -7.86 -5.93 1.10
N ASN A 106 -6.80 -6.23 0.36
CA ASN A 106 -5.39 -6.12 0.79
C ASN A 106 -4.96 -4.68 1.10
N ILE A 107 -5.72 -3.65 0.70
CA ILE A 107 -5.51 -2.28 1.20
C ILE A 107 -5.52 -2.26 2.73
N GLY A 108 -6.38 -3.07 3.37
CA GLY A 108 -6.46 -3.21 4.83
C GLY A 108 -5.17 -3.73 5.49
N ASN A 109 -4.20 -4.23 4.73
CA ASN A 109 -2.91 -4.68 5.26
C ASN A 109 -1.91 -3.52 5.43
N ILE A 110 -2.14 -2.35 4.81
CA ILE A 110 -1.27 -1.17 4.90
C ILE A 110 -1.60 -0.38 6.19
N LYS A 111 -1.29 -0.99 7.34
CA LYS A 111 -1.70 -0.49 8.67
C LYS A 111 -1.09 0.87 9.04
N SER A 112 -0.06 1.33 8.35
CA SER A 112 0.58 2.62 8.54
C SER A 112 -0.25 3.80 8.00
N LEU A 113 -1.28 3.54 7.17
CA LEU A 113 -2.07 4.60 6.55
C LEU A 113 -2.82 5.46 7.56
N LYS A 114 -2.73 6.77 7.33
CA LYS A 114 -3.50 7.82 7.98
C LYS A 114 -4.47 8.49 7.01
N THR A 115 -4.09 8.56 5.73
CA THR A 115 -4.91 9.16 4.67
C THR A 115 -5.05 8.17 3.53
N LEU A 116 -6.30 7.90 3.13
CA LEU A 116 -6.63 7.07 1.98
C LEU A 116 -7.63 7.81 1.08
N ILE A 117 -7.20 8.16 -0.12
CA ILE A 117 -8.02 8.89 -1.10
C ILE A 117 -8.22 7.98 -2.32
N LEU A 118 -9.47 7.61 -2.58
CA LEU A 118 -9.88 6.67 -3.62
C LEU A 118 -10.93 7.30 -4.55
N ASN A 119 -10.87 8.62 -4.70
CA ASN A 119 -11.83 9.39 -5.47
C ASN A 119 -11.73 9.11 -6.98
N GLU A 120 -12.84 9.33 -7.69
CA GLU A 120 -12.86 9.34 -9.17
C GLU A 120 -12.34 8.03 -9.77
N ASN A 121 -12.82 6.91 -9.26
CA ASN A 121 -12.57 5.58 -9.79
C ASN A 121 -13.89 4.93 -10.25
N PHE A 122 -13.80 3.75 -10.87
CA PHE A 122 -14.98 3.00 -11.36
C PHE A 122 -15.41 1.88 -10.40
N TYR A 123 -15.07 1.98 -9.11
CA TYR A 123 -15.41 0.95 -8.13
C TYR A 123 -16.92 0.76 -8.07
N SER A 124 -17.41 -0.44 -8.37
CA SER A 124 -18.84 -0.79 -8.47
C SER A 124 -19.21 -1.98 -7.57
N CYS A 125 -18.60 -2.04 -6.40
CA CYS A 125 -18.69 -3.12 -5.42
C CYS A 125 -19.01 -2.58 -4.01
N SER A 126 -19.18 -3.48 -3.04
CA SER A 126 -19.24 -3.09 -1.62
C SER A 126 -17.85 -2.85 -1.05
N ILE A 127 -17.76 -2.02 -0.01
CA ILE A 127 -16.51 -1.80 0.72
C ILE A 127 -16.12 -3.10 1.45
N PRO A 128 -14.90 -3.64 1.29
CA PRO A 128 -14.46 -4.84 2.00
C PRO A 128 -14.37 -4.62 3.52
N ASP A 129 -14.70 -5.65 4.30
CA ASP A 129 -14.60 -5.61 5.78
C ASP A 129 -13.16 -5.34 6.25
N GLU A 130 -12.16 -5.70 5.44
CA GLU A 130 -10.73 -5.50 5.69
C GLU A 130 -10.34 -4.03 5.83
N PHE A 131 -11.13 -3.09 5.31
CA PHE A 131 -10.89 -1.66 5.54
C PHE A 131 -10.92 -1.32 7.03
N GLY A 132 -11.69 -2.06 7.84
CA GLY A 132 -11.69 -1.94 9.31
C GLY A 132 -10.38 -2.35 9.99
N LYS A 133 -9.38 -2.86 9.25
CA LYS A 133 -8.01 -3.13 9.77
C LYS A 133 -7.13 -1.87 9.76
N LEU A 134 -7.54 -0.79 9.08
CA LEU A 134 -6.81 0.46 8.97
C LEU A 134 -6.96 1.31 10.24
N THR A 135 -6.61 0.77 11.40
CA THR A 135 -6.90 1.39 12.71
C THR A 135 -6.21 2.75 12.93
N ASN A 136 -5.19 3.09 12.13
CA ASN A 136 -4.52 4.38 12.15
C ASN A 136 -5.12 5.42 11.18
N LEU A 137 -6.14 5.03 10.40
CA LEU A 137 -6.73 5.90 9.39
C LEU A 137 -7.45 7.08 10.05
N GLU A 138 -7.11 8.28 9.60
CA GLU A 138 -7.68 9.55 10.06
C GLU A 138 -8.59 10.18 9.00
N HIS A 139 -8.31 9.92 7.71
CA HIS A 139 -9.04 10.48 6.58
C HIS A 139 -9.26 9.43 5.49
N LEU A 140 -10.52 9.20 5.13
CA LEU A 140 -10.94 8.36 4.01
C LEU A 140 -11.80 9.19 3.05
N GLU A 141 -11.44 9.25 1.75
CA GLU A 141 -12.36 9.75 0.72
C GLU A 141 -12.56 8.68 -0.36
N MET A 142 -13.81 8.48 -0.78
CA MET A 142 -14.17 7.54 -1.87
C MET A 142 -15.22 8.13 -2.81
N LYS A 143 -15.26 9.46 -2.96
CA LYS A 143 -16.28 10.17 -3.75
C LYS A 143 -16.14 9.87 -5.24
N ASN A 144 -17.21 10.11 -6.00
CA ASN A 144 -17.23 9.89 -7.45
C ASN A 144 -16.85 8.44 -7.83
N ASN A 145 -17.48 7.47 -7.16
CA ASN A 145 -17.43 6.04 -7.46
C ASN A 145 -18.85 5.48 -7.60
N PHE A 146 -18.98 4.20 -7.95
CA PHE A 146 -20.24 3.47 -8.06
C PHE A 146 -20.42 2.44 -6.93
N LEU A 147 -19.83 2.70 -5.75
CA LEU A 147 -19.86 1.80 -4.60
C LEU A 147 -21.31 1.50 -4.19
N ASN A 148 -21.54 0.27 -3.73
CA ASN A 148 -22.85 -0.21 -3.31
C ASN A 148 -22.78 -0.91 -1.94
N GLY A 149 -23.92 -1.40 -1.46
CA GLY A 149 -24.01 -2.04 -0.14
C GLY A 149 -23.96 -1.04 1.02
N LYS A 150 -23.80 -1.59 2.23
CA LYS A 150 -23.69 -0.80 3.47
C LYS A 150 -22.24 -0.51 3.82
N ILE A 151 -22.02 0.52 4.65
CA ILE A 151 -20.73 0.69 5.34
C ILE A 151 -20.50 -0.55 6.22
N PRO A 152 -19.33 -1.22 6.13
CA PRO A 152 -18.99 -2.39 6.94
C PRO A 152 -19.08 -2.12 8.44
N ASP A 153 -19.58 -3.09 9.21
CA ASP A 153 -19.62 -2.97 10.66
C ASP A 153 -18.20 -2.92 11.27
N SER A 154 -17.18 -3.36 10.51
CA SER A 154 -15.77 -3.26 10.87
C SER A 154 -15.24 -1.81 10.92
N PHE A 155 -15.94 -0.83 10.32
CA PHE A 155 -15.56 0.58 10.43
C PHE A 155 -15.59 1.10 11.87
N LYS A 156 -16.30 0.43 12.78
CA LYS A 156 -16.23 0.71 14.23
C LYS A 156 -14.81 0.59 14.81
N ASN A 157 -13.91 -0.13 14.14
CA ASN A 157 -12.51 -0.29 14.53
C ASN A 157 -11.64 0.91 14.11
N LEU A 158 -12.14 1.78 13.23
CA LEU A 158 -11.44 2.97 12.74
C LEU A 158 -11.53 4.11 13.77
N VAL A 159 -11.03 3.84 14.97
CA VAL A 159 -11.16 4.72 16.14
C VAL A 159 -10.48 6.10 15.97
N ASN A 160 -9.59 6.22 14.98
CA ASN A 160 -8.89 7.47 14.65
C ASN A 160 -9.52 8.24 13.49
N LEU A 161 -10.57 7.71 12.84
CA LEU A 161 -11.18 8.31 11.66
C LEU A 161 -11.89 9.61 12.02
N LYS A 162 -11.52 10.70 11.35
CA LYS A 162 -12.06 12.05 11.57
C LYS A 162 -12.85 12.55 10.37
N TYR A 163 -12.48 12.10 9.16
CA TYR A 163 -13.08 12.53 7.90
C TYR A 163 -13.41 11.31 7.03
N LEU A 164 -14.64 11.26 6.53
CA LEU A 164 -15.21 10.20 5.68
C LEU A 164 -16.07 10.82 4.57
#